data_AF-F3GKA8-F1
#
_entry.id   AF-F3GKA8-F1
#
_cell.length_a   1.000
_cell.length_b   1.000
_cell.length_c   1.000
_cell.angle_alpha   90.00
_cell.angle_beta   90.00
_cell.angle_gamma   90.00
#
_symmetry.space_group_name_H-M   'P 1'
#
loop_
_entity.id
_entity.type
_entity.pdbx_description
1 polymer ?
#
loop_
_entity_poly.entity_id
_entity_poly.type
_entity_poly.pdbx_seq_one_letter_code
_entity_poly.pdbx_strand_id
1 'polypeptide(L)'
;RAKNETGIRQVKIAGDLRNGMTNFRLVFRRYLSVPNADNRQATYKSADALIAQVDAARSQLPVEANAAVDAALVALKQYKVLMTSISDMLQQTEQIRNDLQQQSIATAARADDLAAQQVISAKKEQETAVVQLLSVALVVLLVGIFAAFLITRQITVPLSKVLGLVCATRVR
;
A
#
# COMPACT_ATOMS: atom_id res chain seq x y z
N ARG A 1 41.80 49.26 -28.41
CA ARG A 1 41.86 48.38 -27.22
C ARG A 1 40.49 48.24 -26.54
N ALA A 2 39.79 49.34 -26.22
CA ALA A 2 38.47 49.35 -25.57
C ALA A 2 37.36 48.49 -26.24
N LYS A 3 37.26 48.47 -27.58
CA LYS A 3 36.23 47.68 -28.29
C LYS A 3 36.36 46.16 -28.09
N ASN A 4 37.58 45.64 -27.95
CA ASN A 4 37.83 44.23 -27.68
C ASN A 4 37.51 43.87 -26.22
N GLU A 5 37.75 44.78 -25.27
CA GLU A 5 37.46 44.57 -23.85
C GLU A 5 35.94 44.51 -23.58
N THR A 6 35.15 45.33 -24.28
CA THR A 6 33.68 45.28 -24.20
C THR A 6 33.13 43.96 -24.77
N GLY A 7 33.63 43.49 -25.91
CA GLY A 7 33.21 42.22 -26.50
C GLY A 7 33.54 41.01 -25.61
N ILE A 8 34.75 40.97 -25.04
CA ILE A 8 35.16 39.91 -24.09
C ILE A 8 34.25 39.90 -22.85
N ARG A 9 33.89 41.08 -22.33
CA ARG A 9 32.99 41.20 -21.18
C ARG A 9 31.58 40.68 -21.49
N GLN A 10 31.05 41.01 -22.66
CA GLN A 10 29.73 40.52 -23.09
C GLN A 10 29.70 39.00 -23.27
N VAL A 11 30.74 38.42 -23.87
CA VAL A 11 30.87 36.96 -24.00
C VAL A 11 30.96 36.29 -22.63
N LYS A 12 31.69 36.89 -21.68
CA LYS A 12 31.77 36.39 -20.31
C LYS A 12 30.40 36.38 -19.63
N ILE A 13 29.65 37.48 -19.72
CA ILE A 13 28.29 37.58 -19.16
C ILE A 13 27.39 36.49 -19.76
N ALA A 14 27.39 36.33 -21.08
CA ALA A 14 26.61 35.27 -21.74
C ALA A 14 27.02 33.86 -21.27
N GLY A 15 28.32 33.63 -21.05
CA GLY A 15 28.85 32.39 -20.48
C GLY A 15 28.37 32.14 -19.04
N ASP A 16 28.42 33.18 -18.20
CA ASP A 16 27.98 33.12 -16.80
C ASP A 16 26.46 32.82 -16.71
N LEU A 17 25.64 33.47 -17.55
CA LEU A 17 24.20 33.19 -17.64
C LEU A 17 23.90 31.76 -18.08
N ARG A 18 24.65 31.24 -19.07
CA ARG A 18 24.52 29.86 -19.53
C ARG A 18 24.90 28.86 -18.44
N ASN A 19 25.96 29.15 -17.69
CA ASN A 19 26.39 28.34 -16.57
C ASN A 19 25.36 28.35 -15.44
N GLY A 20 24.81 29.53 -15.10
CA GLY A 20 23.73 29.68 -14.13
C GLY A 20 22.50 28.85 -14.50
N MET A 21 22.05 28.91 -15.77
CA MET A 21 20.95 28.10 -16.28
C MET A 21 21.24 26.60 -16.21
N THR A 22 22.47 26.19 -16.53
CA THR A 22 22.88 24.77 -16.47
C THR A 22 22.86 24.27 -15.03
N ASN A 23 23.40 25.05 -14.09
CA ASN A 23 23.38 24.72 -12.67
C ASN A 23 21.95 24.61 -12.14
N PHE A 24 21.10 25.60 -12.46
CA PHE A 24 19.70 25.57 -12.08
C PHE A 24 18.99 24.29 -12.56
N ARG A 25 19.19 23.92 -13.83
CA ARG A 25 18.59 22.71 -14.41
C ARG A 25 19.07 21.44 -13.71
N LEU A 26 20.34 21.36 -13.33
CA LEU A 26 20.91 20.21 -12.62
C LEU A 26 20.31 20.07 -11.21
N VAL A 27 20.26 21.18 -10.46
CA VAL A 27 19.70 21.18 -9.10
C VAL A 27 18.19 20.88 -9.14
N PHE A 28 17.46 21.43 -10.12
CA PHE A 28 16.05 21.11 -10.31
C PHE A 28 15.81 19.63 -10.62
N ARG A 29 16.60 19.04 -11.52
CA ARG A 29 16.53 17.59 -11.80
C ARG A 29 16.78 16.75 -10.55
N ARG A 30 17.77 17.13 -9.72
CA ARG A 30 18.03 16.46 -8.45
C ARG A 30 16.82 16.52 -7.51
N TYR A 31 16.15 17.66 -7.44
CA TYR A 31 14.92 17.80 -6.65
C TYR A 31 13.77 16.92 -7.18
N LEU A 32 13.60 16.84 -8.50
CA LEU A 32 12.60 15.93 -9.08
C LEU A 32 12.91 14.46 -8.80
N SER A 33 14.19 14.07 -8.78
CA SER A 33 14.60 12.69 -8.46
C SER A 33 14.48 12.37 -6.97
N VAL A 34 14.81 13.32 -6.10
CA VAL A 34 14.78 13.16 -4.65
C VAL A 34 14.08 14.39 -4.03
N PRO A 35 12.75 14.35 -3.90
CA PRO A 35 11.96 15.49 -3.43
C PRO A 35 12.05 15.63 -1.90
N ASN A 36 13.09 16.29 -1.42
CA ASN A 36 13.27 16.61 0.01
C ASN A 36 13.43 18.13 0.23
N ALA A 37 13.39 18.55 1.50
CA ALA A 37 13.45 19.96 1.88
C ALA A 37 14.76 20.63 1.43
N ASP A 38 15.90 19.95 1.56
CA ASP A 38 17.21 20.48 1.18
C ASP A 38 17.31 20.73 -0.33
N ASN A 39 16.90 19.75 -1.13
CA ASN A 39 16.90 19.84 -2.58
C ASN A 39 15.89 20.87 -3.08
N ARG A 40 14.74 21.00 -2.39
CA ARG A 40 13.78 22.08 -2.66
C ARG A 40 14.44 23.43 -2.45
N GLN A 41 15.01 23.66 -1.26
CA GLN A 41 15.63 24.94 -0.92
C GLN A 41 16.81 25.27 -1.85
N ALA A 42 17.64 24.29 -2.17
CA ALA A 42 18.72 24.44 -3.14
C ALA A 42 18.21 24.87 -4.52
N THR A 43 17.09 24.28 -4.97
CA THR A 43 16.46 24.63 -6.25
C THR A 43 15.94 26.06 -6.25
N TYR A 44 15.19 26.47 -5.22
CA TYR A 44 14.70 27.85 -5.10
C TYR A 44 15.85 28.86 -5.04
N LYS A 45 16.89 28.57 -4.26
CA LYS A 45 18.10 29.41 -4.18
C LYS A 45 18.80 29.52 -5.53
N SER A 46 18.90 28.44 -6.29
CA SER A 46 19.49 28.48 -7.62
C SER A 46 18.63 29.24 -8.64
N ALA A 47 17.30 29.19 -8.52
CA ALA A 47 16.39 29.99 -9.35
C ALA A 47 16.58 31.49 -9.06
N ASP A 48 16.62 31.86 -7.78
CA ASP A 48 16.81 33.25 -7.35
C ASP A 48 18.17 33.81 -7.75
N ALA A 49 19.22 33.00 -7.63
CA ALA A 49 20.55 33.38 -8.11
C ALA A 49 20.56 33.61 -9.63
N LEU A 50 19.89 32.77 -10.41
CA LEU A 50 19.80 32.93 -11.86
C LEU A 50 19.00 34.18 -12.25
N ILE A 51 17.87 34.45 -11.61
CA ILE A 51 17.08 35.66 -11.83
C ILE A 51 17.91 36.91 -11.54
N ALA A 52 18.62 36.93 -10.40
CA ALA A 52 19.50 38.05 -10.03
C ALA A 52 20.66 38.24 -11.03
N GLN A 53 21.24 37.15 -11.56
CA GLN A 53 22.28 37.22 -12.58
C GLN A 53 21.77 37.81 -13.90
N VAL A 54 20.57 37.40 -14.35
CA VAL A 54 19.95 37.95 -15.57
C VAL A 54 19.60 39.42 -15.38
N ASP A 55 19.09 39.80 -14.20
CA ASP A 55 18.77 41.20 -13.88
C ASP A 55 20.03 42.08 -13.85
N ALA A 56 21.09 41.61 -13.21
CA ALA A 56 22.38 42.29 -13.18
C ALA A 56 23.04 42.39 -14.57
N ALA A 57 22.76 41.45 -15.48
CA ALA A 57 23.27 41.48 -16.85
C ALA A 57 22.63 42.60 -17.69
N ARG A 58 21.41 43.05 -17.35
CA ARG A 58 20.69 44.13 -18.05
C ARG A 58 21.51 45.42 -18.16
N SER A 59 22.18 45.83 -17.08
CA SER A 59 22.98 47.07 -17.06
C SER A 59 24.36 46.93 -17.71
N GLN A 60 24.77 45.69 -18.04
CA GLN A 60 26.11 45.37 -18.53
C GLN A 60 26.12 44.96 -20.01
N LEU A 61 24.94 44.69 -20.58
CA LEU A 61 24.75 44.32 -21.98
C LEU A 61 24.35 45.54 -22.82
N PRO A 62 24.52 45.48 -24.15
CA PRO A 62 24.03 46.51 -25.07
C PRO A 62 22.53 46.73 -24.93
N VAL A 63 22.05 47.94 -25.22
CA VAL A 63 20.63 48.30 -25.11
C VAL A 63 19.77 47.42 -26.02
N GLU A 64 20.30 46.98 -27.15
CA GLU A 64 19.67 46.07 -28.10
C GLU A 64 19.35 44.69 -27.49
N ALA A 65 20.09 44.28 -26.45
CA ALA A 65 19.86 43.03 -25.75
C ALA A 65 18.81 43.14 -24.63
N ASN A 66 18.43 44.35 -24.20
CA ASN A 66 17.53 44.55 -23.05
C ASN A 66 16.17 43.89 -23.25
N ALA A 67 15.62 43.90 -24.47
CA ALA A 67 14.36 43.22 -24.76
C ALA A 67 14.44 41.70 -24.53
N ALA A 68 15.57 41.08 -24.91
CA ALA A 68 15.80 39.66 -24.68
C ALA A 68 16.01 39.35 -23.19
N VAL A 69 16.71 40.22 -22.47
CA VAL A 69 16.91 40.11 -21.01
C VAL A 69 15.58 40.22 -20.27
N ASP A 70 14.72 41.18 -20.64
CA ASP A 70 13.39 41.37 -20.04
C ASP A 70 12.49 40.15 -20.30
N ALA A 71 12.47 39.64 -21.53
CA ALA A 71 11.74 38.41 -21.86
C ALA A 71 12.25 37.21 -21.03
N ALA A 72 13.57 37.08 -20.86
CA ALA A 72 14.16 36.03 -20.04
C ALA A 72 13.77 36.17 -18.55
N LEU A 73 13.76 37.39 -18.00
CA LEU A 73 13.34 37.64 -16.62
C LEU A 73 11.88 37.27 -16.39
N VAL A 74 11.00 37.63 -17.33
CA VAL A 74 9.57 37.25 -17.27
C VAL A 74 9.43 35.73 -17.31
N ALA A 75 10.10 35.06 -18.24
CA ALA A 75 10.07 33.60 -18.36
C ALA A 75 10.59 32.89 -17.11
N LEU A 76 11.69 33.37 -16.52
CA LEU A 76 12.26 32.80 -15.29
C LEU A 76 11.33 32.97 -14.08
N LYS A 77 10.67 34.13 -13.95
CA LYS A 77 9.68 34.36 -12.89
C LYS A 77 8.46 33.44 -13.05
N GLN A 78 7.96 33.29 -14.27
CA GLN A 78 6.87 32.35 -14.56
C GLN A 78 7.29 30.89 -14.27
N TYR A 79 8.51 30.51 -14.64
CA TYR A 79 9.04 29.18 -14.33
C TYR A 79 9.12 28.92 -12.83
N LYS A 80 9.51 29.93 -12.03
CA LYS A 80 9.52 29.83 -10.56
C LYS A 80 8.12 29.61 -9.99
N VAL A 81 7.10 30.25 -10.55
CA VAL A 81 5.69 30.01 -10.15
C VAL A 81 5.28 28.57 -10.47
N LEU A 82 5.60 28.07 -11.67
CA LEU A 82 5.34 26.67 -12.05
C LEU A 82 6.05 25.68 -11.12
N MET A 83 7.27 26.01 -10.69
CA MET A 83 8.05 25.19 -9.77
C MET A 83 7.37 25.03 -8.40
N THR A 84 6.64 26.04 -7.94
CA THR A 84 5.82 25.94 -6.72
C THR A 84 4.70 24.93 -6.90
N SER A 85 3.96 24.99 -8.01
CA SER A 85 2.93 23.99 -8.32
C SER A 85 3.49 22.56 -8.37
N ILE A 86 4.64 22.35 -9.03
CA ILE A 86 5.33 21.05 -9.05
C ILE A 86 5.71 20.60 -7.63
N SER A 87 6.20 21.54 -6.82
CA SER A 87 6.59 21.26 -5.44
C SER A 87 5.41 20.82 -4.57
N ASP A 88 4.25 21.43 -4.76
CA ASP A 88 3.02 21.06 -4.05
C ASP A 88 2.55 19.66 -4.48
N MET A 89 2.60 19.35 -5.79
CA MET A 89 2.26 18.02 -6.30
C MET A 89 3.19 16.91 -5.76
N LEU A 90 4.49 17.18 -5.67
CA LEU A 90 5.46 16.23 -5.10
C LEU A 90 5.18 15.97 -3.62
N GLN A 91 4.84 17.01 -2.86
CA GLN A 91 4.44 16.85 -1.45
C GLN A 91 3.15 16.04 -1.30
N GLN A 92 2.13 16.31 -2.12
CA GLN A 92 0.89 15.54 -2.10
C GLN A 92 1.13 14.07 -2.46
N THR A 93 2.01 13.79 -3.43
CA THR A 93 2.36 12.41 -3.80
C THR A 93 2.99 11.64 -2.64
N GLU A 94 3.90 12.28 -1.90
CA GLU A 94 4.51 11.66 -0.71
C GLU A 94 3.48 11.45 0.41
N GLN A 95 2.56 12.40 0.62
CA GLN A 95 1.46 12.22 1.56
C GLN A 95 0.58 11.02 1.19
N ILE A 96 0.15 10.92 -0.07
CA ILE A 96 -0.66 9.79 -0.56
C ILE A 96 0.08 8.46 -0.38
N ARG A 97 1.40 8.41 -0.64
CA ARG A 97 2.21 7.20 -0.41
C ARG A 97 2.21 6.79 1.05
N ASN A 98 2.40 7.75 1.95
CA ASN A 98 2.38 7.48 3.40
C ASN A 98 1.00 7.00 3.85
N ASP A 99 -0.07 7.64 3.39
CA ASP A 99 -1.44 7.24 3.71
C ASP A 99 -1.75 5.83 3.19
N LEU A 100 -1.34 5.51 1.96
CA LEU A 100 -1.50 4.17 1.38
C LEU A 100 -0.70 3.12 2.15
N GLN A 101 0.53 3.44 2.59
CA GLN A 101 1.33 2.54 3.42
C GLN A 101 0.68 2.30 4.77
N GLN A 102 0.12 3.34 5.40
CA GLN A 102 -0.60 3.19 6.66
C GLN A 102 -1.89 2.36 6.48
N GLN A 103 -2.63 2.59 5.39
CA GLN A 103 -3.83 1.82 5.06
C GLN A 103 -3.52 0.36 4.73
N SER A 104 -2.40 0.08 4.06
CA SER A 104 -2.00 -1.30 3.75
C SER A 104 -1.63 -2.07 5.02
N ILE A 105 -0.88 -1.44 5.93
CA ILE A 105 -0.56 -2.01 7.25
C ILE A 105 -1.85 -2.27 8.05
N ALA A 106 -2.77 -1.30 8.08
CA ALA A 106 -4.04 -1.46 8.79
C ALA A 106 -4.92 -2.56 8.18
N THR A 107 -4.94 -2.68 6.85
CA THR A 107 -5.67 -3.74 6.15
C THR A 107 -5.08 -5.12 6.45
N ALA A 108 -3.75 -5.26 6.42
CA ALA A 108 -3.07 -6.50 6.77
C ALA A 108 -3.38 -6.91 8.22
N ALA A 109 -3.31 -5.97 9.18
CA ALA A 109 -3.63 -6.24 10.57
C ALA A 109 -5.09 -6.70 10.78
N ARG A 110 -6.05 -6.13 10.03
CA ARG A 110 -7.46 -6.56 10.08
C ARG A 110 -7.67 -7.94 9.45
N ALA A 111 -6.94 -8.26 8.38
CA ALA A 111 -7.00 -9.58 7.77
C ALA A 111 -6.46 -10.66 8.71
N ASP A 112 -5.36 -10.37 9.42
CA ASP A 112 -4.81 -11.27 10.44
C ASP A 112 -5.79 -11.48 11.61
N ASP A 113 -6.45 -10.42 12.09
CA ASP A 113 -7.46 -10.51 13.15
C ASP A 113 -8.69 -11.35 12.71
N LEU A 114 -9.19 -11.13 11.49
CA LEU A 114 -10.29 -11.93 10.94
C LEU A 114 -9.89 -13.41 10.78
N ALA A 115 -8.68 -13.71 10.31
CA ALA A 115 -8.20 -15.08 10.19
C ALA A 115 -8.07 -15.76 11.58
N ALA A 116 -7.55 -15.04 12.58
CA ALA A 116 -7.50 -15.53 13.95
C ALA A 116 -8.90 -15.83 14.50
N GLN A 117 -9.87 -14.95 14.25
CA GLN A 117 -11.26 -15.15 14.67
C GLN A 117 -11.93 -16.33 13.95
N GLN A 118 -11.65 -16.55 12.67
CA GLN A 118 -12.16 -17.71 11.92
C GLN A 118 -11.58 -19.03 12.46
N VAL A 119 -10.30 -19.08 12.80
CA VAL A 119 -9.68 -20.27 13.41
C VAL A 119 -10.34 -20.59 14.76
N ILE A 120 -10.60 -19.58 15.58
CA ILE A 120 -11.28 -19.75 16.88
C ILE A 120 -12.73 -20.23 16.68
N SER A 121 -13.44 -19.63 15.73
CA SER A 121 -14.84 -19.99 15.43
C SER A 121 -14.95 -21.40 14.87
N ALA A 122 -14.07 -21.78 13.94
CA ALA A 122 -14.02 -23.12 13.37
C ALA A 122 -13.73 -24.20 14.44
N LYS A 123 -12.82 -23.92 15.40
CA LYS A 123 -12.58 -24.84 16.53
C LYS A 123 -13.81 -25.00 17.41
N LYS A 124 -14.53 -23.92 17.69
CA LYS A 124 -15.75 -23.95 18.51
C LYS A 124 -16.90 -24.70 17.81
N GLU A 125 -17.03 -24.53 16.51
CA GLU A 125 -18.00 -25.28 15.69
C GLU A 125 -17.67 -26.77 15.65
N GLN A 126 -16.38 -27.13 15.53
CA GLN A 126 -15.92 -28.52 15.56
C GLN A 126 -16.25 -29.19 16.91
N GLU A 127 -15.95 -28.54 18.03
CA GLU A 127 -16.29 -29.07 19.36
C GLU A 127 -17.80 -29.28 19.52
N THR A 128 -18.60 -28.32 19.06
CA THR A 128 -20.07 -28.41 19.13
C THR A 128 -20.61 -29.57 18.27
N ALA A 129 -20.08 -29.74 17.07
CA ALA A 129 -20.47 -30.83 16.16
C ALA A 129 -20.08 -32.21 16.72
N VAL A 130 -18.90 -32.33 17.34
CA VAL A 130 -18.46 -33.59 17.99
C VAL A 130 -19.41 -33.96 19.14
N VAL A 131 -19.81 -32.99 19.97
CA VAL A 131 -20.76 -33.24 21.07
C VAL A 131 -22.12 -33.70 20.54
N GLN A 132 -22.61 -33.12 19.44
CA GLN A 132 -23.87 -33.54 18.81
C GLN A 132 -23.77 -34.94 18.19
N LEU A 133 -22.67 -35.27 17.53
CA LEU A 133 -22.48 -36.62 16.99
C LEU A 133 -22.40 -37.66 18.10
N LEU A 134 -21.74 -37.34 19.21
CA LEU A 134 -21.68 -38.22 20.39
C LEU A 134 -23.05 -38.40 21.04
N SER A 135 -23.88 -37.35 21.13
CA SER A 135 -25.22 -37.47 21.71
C SER A 135 -26.14 -38.34 20.86
N VAL A 136 -26.11 -38.18 19.53
CA VAL A 136 -26.87 -39.04 18.60
C VAL A 136 -26.38 -40.49 18.67
N ALA A 137 -25.06 -40.72 18.66
CA ALA A 137 -24.49 -42.06 18.77
C ALA A 137 -24.90 -42.75 20.08
N LEU A 138 -24.92 -42.01 21.19
CA LEU A 138 -25.33 -42.52 22.49
C LEU A 138 -26.81 -42.90 22.52
N VAL A 139 -27.69 -42.08 21.92
CA VAL A 139 -29.12 -42.41 21.80
C VAL A 139 -29.33 -43.69 20.97
N VAL A 140 -28.65 -43.81 19.82
CA VAL A 140 -28.75 -45.00 18.96
C VAL A 140 -28.27 -46.25 19.70
N LEU A 141 -27.17 -46.13 20.47
CA LEU A 141 -26.63 -47.24 21.26
C LEU A 141 -27.62 -47.71 22.33
N LEU A 142 -28.27 -46.78 23.05
CA LEU A 142 -29.30 -47.12 24.04
C LEU A 142 -30.51 -47.81 23.41
N VAL A 143 -30.97 -47.33 22.25
CA VAL A 143 -32.07 -47.96 21.50
C VAL A 143 -31.68 -49.38 21.06
N GLY A 144 -30.45 -49.58 20.57
CA GLY A 144 -29.94 -50.89 20.18
C GLY A 144 -29.92 -51.88 21.35
N ILE A 145 -29.45 -51.45 22.53
CA ILE A 145 -29.46 -52.27 23.75
C ILE A 145 -30.90 -52.63 24.15
N PHE A 146 -31.82 -51.65 24.13
CA PHE A 146 -33.20 -51.87 24.49
C PHE A 146 -33.92 -52.84 23.53
N ALA A 147 -33.68 -52.69 22.22
CA ALA A 147 -34.20 -53.59 21.20
C ALA A 147 -33.67 -55.02 21.40
N ALA A 148 -32.36 -55.18 21.65
CA ALA A 148 -31.77 -56.48 21.94
C ALA A 148 -32.42 -57.14 23.16
N PHE A 149 -32.62 -56.37 24.24
CA PHE A 149 -33.28 -56.85 25.45
C PHE A 149 -34.73 -57.31 25.20
N LEU A 150 -35.51 -56.53 24.45
CA LEU A 150 -36.89 -56.88 24.09
C LEU A 150 -36.97 -58.14 23.23
N ILE A 151 -36.07 -58.28 22.25
CA ILE A 151 -35.99 -59.48 21.39
C ILE A 151 -35.68 -60.72 22.21
N THR A 152 -34.69 -60.66 23.12
CA THR A 152 -34.36 -61.79 23.99
C THR A 152 -35.56 -62.23 24.82
N ARG A 153 -36.32 -61.26 25.34
CA ARG A 153 -37.48 -61.52 26.19
C ARG A 153 -38.69 -62.05 25.42
N GLN A 154 -38.93 -61.57 24.20
CA GLN A 154 -40.13 -61.91 23.43
C GLN A 154 -39.95 -63.10 22.48
N ILE A 155 -38.76 -63.34 21.93
CA ILE A 155 -38.54 -64.39 20.94
C ILE A 155 -37.85 -65.61 21.57
N THR A 156 -36.76 -65.39 22.29
CA THR A 156 -35.90 -66.50 22.76
C THR A 156 -36.55 -67.27 23.92
N VAL A 157 -37.25 -66.58 24.82
CA VAL A 157 -37.96 -67.23 25.95
C VAL A 157 -39.07 -68.17 25.46
N PRO A 158 -40.01 -67.79 24.57
CA PRO A 158 -41.00 -68.75 24.07
C PRO A 158 -40.41 -69.82 23.14
N LEU A 159 -39.33 -69.55 22.38
CA LEU A 159 -38.67 -70.57 21.55
C LEU A 159 -38.10 -71.73 22.38
N SER A 160 -37.54 -71.44 23.56
CA SER A 160 -37.07 -72.49 24.48
C SER A 160 -38.19 -73.43 24.93
N LYS A 161 -39.42 -72.90 25.10
CA LYS A 161 -40.60 -73.69 25.45
C LYS A 161 -41.07 -74.55 24.27
N VAL A 162 -41.00 -74.05 23.03
CA VAL A 162 -41.39 -74.81 21.83
C VAL A 162 -40.39 -75.92 21.51
N LEU A 163 -39.08 -75.66 21.64
CA LEU A 163 -38.04 -76.70 21.49
C LEU A 163 -38.15 -77.79 22.56
N GLY A 164 -38.46 -77.42 23.81
CA GLY A 164 -38.76 -78.38 24.87
C GLY A 164 -40.00 -79.24 24.59
N LEU A 165 -41.05 -78.64 24.01
CA LEU A 165 -42.27 -79.38 23.65
C LEU A 165 -42.05 -80.33 22.46
N VAL A 166 -41.34 -79.90 21.40
CA VAL A 166 -41.04 -80.72 20.22
C VAL A 166 -40.11 -81.90 20.55
N CYS A 167 -39.20 -81.74 21.53
CA CYS A 167 -38.39 -82.85 22.00
C CYS A 167 -39.23 -83.90 22.77
N ALA A 168 -40.30 -83.47 23.46
CA ALA A 168 -41.22 -84.38 24.15
C ALA A 168 -42.18 -85.12 23.19
N THR A 169 -42.55 -84.54 22.03
CA THR A 169 -43.45 -85.18 21.05
C THR A 169 -42.74 -86.16 20.10
N ARG A 170 -41.40 -86.20 20.07
CA ARG A 170 -40.63 -87.14 19.22
C ARG A 170 -40.19 -88.42 19.93
N VAL A 171 -40.62 -88.62 21.17
CA VAL A 171 -40.33 -89.82 22.01
C VAL A 171 -41.63 -90.56 22.38
N ARG A 172 -42.68 -90.42 21.58
CA ARG A 172 -43.87 -91.29 21.64
C ARG A 172 -44.13 -91.96 20.31
#